data_AF-A0A812NMF7-F1
#
_entry.id   AF-A0A812NMF7-F1
#
_cell.length_a   1.000
_cell.length_b   1.000
_cell.length_c   1.000
_cell.angle_alpha   90.00
_cell.angle_beta   90.00
_cell.angle_gamma   90.00
#
_symmetry.space_group_name_H-M   'P 1'
#
loop_
_entity.id
_entity.type
_entity.pdbx_description
1 polymer ?
#
loop_
_entity_poly.entity_id
_entity_poly.type
_entity_poly.pdbx_seq_one_letter_code
_entity_poly.pdbx_strand_id
1 'polypeptide(L)'
;MGRAKRDGHPPRPWAWCVLCSAVLAASPASRPLSIEQKLLLIAWPASCAWQLCDRAGDQEKVVKTPWPAKLLQLMTALSGLSFFVKLTKDAAVQLPWLPCASLLSLAHMTLPSLELPLGDFIPWWSLLVLGMIATLGSSDMRAEAGLTLGRMDGAPLLWSAICAAISTVALVGWSKIWVRGNHGPIQDALAPLMSPASVLPLAVVNAFREELQFRMMFLGAVLAGDATDSKLLTTISVALHSTFFALLHYLGGFPRGLSGFVLVLIWSLFLDILRIWSGGMALVFLLHVQADVTIFLLVLLEDRRRQHLNQTD
;
A
#
# COMPACT_ATOMS: atom_id res chain seq x y z
N MET A 1 -7.36 6.78 -35.77
CA MET A 1 -6.99 7.23 -34.41
C MET A 1 -5.53 6.92 -34.16
N GLY A 2 -4.66 7.94 -34.12
CA GLY A 2 -3.23 7.74 -33.87
C GLY A 2 -2.99 7.26 -32.45
N ARG A 3 -2.22 6.16 -32.28
CA ARG A 3 -1.69 5.76 -30.97
C ARG A 3 -0.79 6.88 -30.48
N ALA A 4 -1.21 7.58 -29.42
CA ALA A 4 -0.32 8.44 -28.66
C ALA A 4 0.90 7.61 -28.22
N LYS A 5 2.09 7.98 -28.71
CA LYS A 5 3.36 7.43 -28.23
C LYS A 5 3.43 7.69 -26.72
N ARG A 6 3.51 6.63 -25.92
CA ARG A 6 3.77 6.72 -24.48
C ARG A 6 5.27 6.98 -24.28
N ASP A 7 5.67 8.24 -24.33
CA ASP A 7 7.07 8.66 -24.12
C ASP A 7 7.39 8.80 -22.62
N GLY A 8 7.00 7.81 -21.81
CA GLY A 8 7.35 7.73 -20.40
C GLY A 8 8.36 6.62 -20.17
N HIS A 9 9.65 6.88 -20.37
CA HIS A 9 10.67 5.95 -19.89
C HIS A 9 10.56 5.83 -18.37
N PRO A 10 10.53 4.61 -17.80
CA PRO A 10 10.53 4.46 -16.35
C PRO A 10 11.79 5.11 -15.77
N PRO A 11 11.71 5.69 -14.56
CA PRO A 11 12.87 6.26 -13.89
C PRO A 11 13.98 5.21 -13.78
N ARG A 12 15.22 5.63 -14.07
CA ARG A 12 16.36 4.72 -14.15
C ARG A 12 16.68 4.10 -12.77
N PRO A 13 17.09 2.82 -12.69
CA PRO A 13 17.33 2.10 -11.43
C PRO A 13 18.25 2.78 -10.42
N TRP A 14 19.18 3.63 -10.85
CA TRP A 14 20.17 4.29 -9.98
C TRP A 14 19.56 5.31 -9.02
N ALA A 15 18.43 5.94 -9.38
CA ALA A 15 17.74 6.88 -8.48
C ALA A 15 17.25 6.19 -7.21
N TRP A 16 16.91 4.90 -7.29
CA TRP A 16 16.44 4.10 -6.16
C TRP A 16 17.59 3.66 -5.23
N CYS A 17 18.77 3.36 -5.78
CA CYS A 17 19.96 3.05 -4.98
C CYS A 17 20.37 4.22 -4.09
N VAL A 18 20.31 5.45 -4.62
CA VAL A 18 20.61 6.68 -3.85
C VAL A 18 19.63 6.86 -2.69
N LEU A 19 18.34 6.56 -2.91
CA LEU A 19 17.33 6.62 -1.87
C LEU A 19 17.60 5.60 -0.75
N CYS A 20 17.92 4.34 -1.10
CA CYS A 20 18.28 3.31 -0.11
C CYS A 20 19.52 3.70 0.71
N SER A 21 20.55 4.25 0.05
CA SER A 21 21.77 4.71 0.74
C SER A 21 21.51 5.89 1.68
N ALA A 22 20.64 6.83 1.29
CA ALA A 22 20.26 7.96 2.15
C ALA A 22 19.50 7.49 3.40
N VAL A 23 18.63 6.49 3.27
CA VAL A 23 17.88 5.91 4.40
C VAL A 23 18.80 5.21 5.39
N LEU A 24 19.79 4.46 4.88
CA LEU A 24 20.78 3.80 5.74
C LEU A 24 21.71 4.80 6.45
N ALA A 25 22.03 5.93 5.80
CA ALA A 25 22.84 6.99 6.38
C ALA A 25 22.08 7.87 7.39
N ALA A 26 20.76 7.93 7.30
CA ALA A 26 19.92 8.80 8.14
C ALA A 26 19.62 8.25 9.54
N SER A 27 20.05 7.02 9.88
CA SER A 27 19.89 6.49 11.23
C SER A 27 20.79 7.27 12.21
N PRO A 28 20.25 8.02 13.18
CA PRO A 28 21.06 8.71 14.16
C PRO A 28 21.92 7.71 14.95
N ALA A 29 23.18 8.05 15.20
CA ALA A 29 24.10 7.18 15.96
C ALA A 29 23.60 6.86 17.38
N SER A 30 22.71 7.69 17.93
CA SER A 30 22.16 7.54 19.28
C SER A 30 21.06 6.50 19.42
N ARG A 31 20.38 6.10 18.33
CA ARG A 31 19.29 5.11 18.34
C ARG A 31 19.25 4.34 17.01
N PRO A 32 20.01 3.24 16.89
CA PRO A 32 20.06 2.49 15.66
C PRO A 32 18.71 1.80 15.40
N LEU A 33 18.16 1.99 14.19
CA LEU A 33 17.06 1.17 13.70
C LEU A 33 17.39 -0.32 13.86
N SER A 34 16.37 -1.14 14.16
CA SER A 34 16.55 -2.59 14.17
C SER A 34 16.99 -3.08 12.78
N ILE A 35 17.66 -4.23 12.72
CA ILE A 35 18.10 -4.79 11.44
C ILE A 35 16.89 -5.07 10.54
N GLU A 36 15.77 -5.47 11.12
CA GLU A 36 14.51 -5.74 10.42
C GLU A 36 13.90 -4.47 9.84
N GLN A 37 13.90 -3.36 10.58
CA GLN A 37 13.43 -2.07 10.07
C GLN A 37 14.31 -1.56 8.93
N LYS A 38 15.63 -1.68 9.06
CA LYS A 38 16.57 -1.35 7.98
C LYS A 38 16.29 -2.20 6.73
N LEU A 39 16.08 -3.50 6.90
CA LEU A 39 15.75 -4.41 5.80
C LEU A 39 14.42 -4.04 5.15
N LEU A 40 13.39 -3.68 5.92
CA LEU A 40 12.08 -3.28 5.39
C LEU A 40 12.17 -1.99 4.57
N LEU A 41 12.92 -1.01 5.07
CA LEU A 41 13.17 0.25 4.38
C LEU A 41 13.97 0.08 3.08
N ILE A 42 14.87 -0.92 3.00
CA ILE A 42 15.55 -1.29 1.76
C ILE A 42 14.62 -2.06 0.82
N ALA A 43 13.81 -2.96 1.37
CA ALA A 43 13.00 -3.89 0.60
C ALA A 43 11.87 -3.18 -0.16
N TRP A 44 11.29 -2.11 0.37
CA TRP A 44 10.24 -1.35 -0.34
C TRP A 44 10.71 -0.76 -1.67
N PRO A 45 11.75 0.11 -1.74
CA PRO A 45 12.27 0.60 -3.02
C PRO A 45 12.66 -0.51 -4.00
N ALA A 46 13.20 -1.61 -3.50
CA ALA A 46 13.54 -2.76 -4.34
C ALA A 46 12.29 -3.43 -4.94
N SER A 47 11.24 -3.61 -4.13
CA SER A 47 9.95 -4.15 -4.59
C SER A 47 9.27 -3.23 -5.60
N CYS A 48 9.35 -1.92 -5.40
CA CYS A 48 8.91 -0.89 -6.34
C CYS A 48 9.60 -1.04 -7.70
N ALA A 49 10.94 -1.07 -7.69
CA ALA A 49 11.74 -1.18 -8.89
C ALA A 49 11.47 -2.50 -9.63
N TRP A 50 11.29 -3.60 -8.90
CA TRP A 50 10.93 -4.90 -9.47
C TRP A 50 9.62 -4.85 -10.25
N GLN A 51 8.54 -4.37 -9.64
CA GLN A 51 7.23 -4.37 -10.29
C GLN A 51 7.18 -3.44 -11.51
N LEU A 52 7.95 -2.34 -11.49
CA LEU A 52 8.14 -1.49 -12.65
C LEU A 52 8.86 -2.21 -13.81
N CYS A 53 9.87 -3.02 -13.50
CA CYS A 53 10.62 -3.76 -14.51
C CYS A 53 9.81 -4.93 -15.11
N ASP A 54 9.06 -5.66 -14.28
CA ASP A 54 8.28 -6.82 -14.72
C ASP A 54 7.18 -6.44 -15.72
N ARG A 55 6.46 -5.33 -15.47
CA ARG A 55 5.37 -4.86 -16.34
C ARG A 55 5.82 -4.03 -17.55
N ALA A 56 7.09 -3.60 -17.58
CA ALA A 56 7.66 -2.89 -18.74
C ALA A 56 8.13 -3.86 -19.84
N GLY A 57 8.21 -5.16 -19.56
CA GLY A 57 8.46 -6.19 -20.56
C GLY A 57 7.20 -6.44 -21.40
N ASP A 58 7.30 -6.25 -22.72
CA ASP A 58 6.28 -6.64 -23.70
C ASP A 58 5.73 -8.04 -23.42
N GLN A 59 4.42 -8.20 -23.59
CA GLN A 59 3.58 -9.38 -23.33
C GLN A 59 4.01 -10.70 -24.03
N GLU A 60 5.16 -10.76 -24.70
CA GLU A 60 5.59 -11.94 -25.47
C GLU A 60 6.98 -12.47 -25.10
N LYS A 61 7.76 -11.81 -24.24
CA LYS A 61 9.07 -12.35 -23.84
C LYS A 61 9.06 -12.71 -22.37
N VAL A 62 9.27 -14.00 -22.10
CA VAL A 62 9.57 -14.55 -20.77
C VAL A 62 10.59 -13.64 -20.10
N VAL A 63 10.12 -12.77 -19.20
CA VAL A 63 10.98 -11.85 -18.46
C VAL A 63 11.78 -12.72 -17.49
N LYS A 64 13.03 -13.02 -17.83
CA LYS A 64 13.96 -13.62 -16.86
C LYS A 64 14.02 -12.69 -15.68
N THR A 65 13.67 -13.19 -14.50
CA THR A 65 13.68 -12.47 -13.23
C THR A 65 14.99 -11.68 -13.06
N PRO A 66 15.03 -10.34 -13.23
CA PRO A 66 16.28 -9.60 -13.04
C PRO A 66 16.87 -9.82 -11.64
N TRP A 67 18.20 -9.86 -11.58
CA TRP A 67 18.96 -10.18 -10.37
C TRP A 67 18.56 -9.38 -9.11
N PRO A 68 18.11 -8.10 -9.17
CA PRO A 68 17.72 -7.35 -7.97
C PRO A 68 16.51 -7.97 -7.25
N ALA A 69 15.61 -8.65 -7.96
CA ALA A 69 14.49 -9.32 -7.28
C ALA A 69 14.82 -10.71 -6.79
N LYS A 70 15.75 -11.42 -7.43
CA LYS A 70 16.32 -12.62 -6.80
C LYS A 70 17.01 -12.24 -5.49
N LEU A 71 17.70 -11.09 -5.47
CA LEU A 71 18.27 -10.53 -4.26
C LEU A 71 17.20 -10.12 -3.25
N LEU A 72 16.12 -9.45 -3.66
CA LEU A 72 15.01 -9.10 -2.77
C LEU A 72 14.33 -10.34 -2.19
N GLN A 73 14.00 -11.34 -3.01
CA GLN A 73 13.45 -12.61 -2.59
C GLN A 73 14.40 -13.32 -1.61
N LEU A 74 15.70 -13.31 -1.88
CA LEU A 74 16.73 -13.86 -0.98
C LEU A 74 16.80 -13.08 0.34
N MET A 75 16.82 -11.75 0.30
CA MET A 75 16.82 -10.90 1.49
C MET A 75 15.58 -11.14 2.34
N THR A 76 14.41 -11.30 1.72
CA THR A 76 13.18 -11.60 2.44
C THR A 76 13.15 -13.02 2.98
N ALA A 77 13.66 -14.01 2.23
CA ALA A 77 13.80 -15.38 2.71
C ALA A 77 14.78 -15.46 3.90
N LEU A 78 15.90 -14.75 3.84
CA LEU A 78 16.87 -14.64 4.94
C LEU A 78 16.28 -13.91 6.15
N SER A 79 15.47 -12.87 5.92
CA SER A 79 14.75 -12.16 6.99
C SER A 79 13.71 -13.06 7.65
N GLY A 80 12.96 -13.83 6.86
CA GLY A 80 12.03 -14.84 7.37
C GLY A 80 12.75 -15.94 8.16
N LEU A 81 13.88 -16.44 7.66
CA LEU A 81 14.68 -17.43 8.38
C LEU A 81 15.25 -16.86 9.68
N SER A 82 15.76 -15.62 9.67
CA SER A 82 16.22 -14.92 10.86
C SER A 82 15.11 -14.76 11.89
N PHE A 83 13.89 -14.44 11.43
CA PHE A 83 12.69 -14.40 12.28
C PHE A 83 12.39 -15.77 12.89
N PHE A 84 12.34 -16.85 12.10
CA PHE A 84 12.11 -18.20 12.61
C PHE A 84 13.20 -18.66 13.60
N VAL A 85 14.46 -18.31 13.36
CA VAL A 85 15.58 -18.61 14.27
C VAL A 85 15.47 -17.82 15.57
N LYS A 86 15.08 -16.54 15.53
CA LYS A 86 14.83 -15.73 16.74
C LYS A 86 13.61 -16.25 17.51
N LEU A 87 12.52 -16.56 16.80
CA LEU A 87 11.29 -17.12 17.35
C LEU A 87 11.55 -18.41 18.14
N THR A 88 12.43 -19.27 17.63
CA THR A 88 12.76 -20.57 18.25
C THR A 88 13.77 -20.48 19.39
N LYS A 89 14.63 -19.43 19.41
CA LYS A 89 15.65 -19.25 20.46
C LYS A 89 15.16 -18.43 21.66
N ASP A 90 14.30 -17.45 21.43
CA ASP A 90 13.89 -16.46 22.44
C ASP A 90 12.36 -16.39 22.60
N ALA A 91 11.69 -17.54 22.78
CA ALA A 91 10.24 -17.60 22.99
C ALA A 91 9.72 -16.77 24.19
N ALA A 92 10.63 -16.25 25.03
CA ALA A 92 10.34 -15.47 26.23
C ALA A 92 10.69 -13.96 26.13
N VAL A 93 11.24 -13.46 25.01
CA VAL A 93 11.71 -12.06 24.90
C VAL A 93 10.90 -11.29 23.84
N GLN A 94 10.76 -9.98 24.05
CA GLN A 94 10.15 -8.98 23.15
C GLN A 94 10.70 -9.06 21.71
N LEU A 95 10.23 -10.04 20.94
CA LEU A 95 10.61 -10.21 19.53
C LEU A 95 10.02 -9.06 18.70
N PRO A 96 10.73 -8.55 17.67
CA PRO A 96 10.17 -7.58 16.72
C PRO A 96 9.23 -8.28 15.73
N TRP A 97 8.08 -8.78 16.21
CA TRP A 97 7.11 -9.56 15.44
C TRP A 97 6.61 -8.84 14.19
N LEU A 98 6.34 -7.53 14.31
CA LEU A 98 5.69 -6.76 13.26
C LEU A 98 6.61 -6.46 12.05
N PRO A 99 7.88 -6.04 12.22
CA PRO A 99 8.84 -5.93 11.12
C PRO A 99 9.07 -7.23 10.33
N CYS A 100 9.25 -8.35 11.01
CA CYS A 100 9.50 -9.63 10.35
C CYS A 100 8.28 -10.10 9.55
N ALA A 101 7.09 -9.97 10.13
CA ALA A 101 5.85 -10.31 9.45
C ALA A 101 5.58 -9.40 8.24
N SER A 102 5.96 -8.12 8.33
CA SER A 102 5.89 -7.18 7.21
C SER A 102 6.90 -7.48 6.11
N LEU A 103 8.08 -8.02 6.44
CA LEU A 103 8.99 -8.52 5.42
C LEU A 103 8.39 -9.75 4.72
N LEU A 104 7.85 -10.72 5.47
CA LEU A 104 7.21 -11.91 4.89
C LEU A 104 6.01 -11.56 3.99
N SER A 105 5.18 -10.61 4.41
CA SER A 105 4.13 -9.98 3.59
C SER A 105 4.66 -9.51 2.24
N LEU A 106 5.72 -8.70 2.29
CA LEU A 106 6.29 -8.06 1.12
C LEU A 106 6.87 -9.13 0.18
N ALA A 107 7.52 -10.18 0.71
CA ALA A 107 7.89 -11.34 -0.09
C ALA A 107 6.68 -11.93 -0.79
N HIS A 108 5.61 -12.22 -0.05
CA HIS A 108 4.42 -12.86 -0.61
C HIS A 108 3.80 -12.01 -1.73
N MET A 109 3.76 -10.69 -1.60
CA MET A 109 3.33 -9.79 -2.68
C MET A 109 4.22 -9.83 -3.93
N THR A 110 5.50 -10.16 -3.77
CA THR A 110 6.48 -10.19 -4.87
C THR A 110 6.69 -11.57 -5.47
N LEU A 111 6.18 -12.62 -4.82
CA LEU A 111 6.20 -13.97 -5.35
C LEU A 111 5.01 -14.14 -6.31
N PRO A 112 5.17 -14.86 -7.44
CA PRO A 112 4.04 -15.30 -8.24
C PRO A 112 3.12 -16.09 -7.31
N SER A 113 1.92 -15.59 -7.07
CA SER A 113 0.99 -16.14 -6.09
C SER A 113 0.72 -17.61 -6.37
N LEU A 114 0.94 -18.48 -5.38
CA LEU A 114 0.26 -19.77 -5.32
C LEU A 114 -1.24 -19.44 -5.22
N GLU A 115 -1.98 -19.72 -6.30
CA GLU A 115 -3.41 -19.50 -6.43
C GLU A 115 -4.17 -20.28 -5.34
N LEU A 116 -4.54 -19.60 -4.25
CA LEU A 116 -5.53 -20.11 -3.30
C LEU A 116 -6.80 -19.26 -3.45
N PRO A 117 -7.98 -19.86 -3.66
CA PRO A 117 -9.21 -19.14 -4.04
C PRO A 117 -9.79 -18.22 -2.94
N LEU A 118 -9.30 -18.32 -1.70
CA LEU A 118 -9.58 -17.39 -0.60
C LEU A 118 -8.43 -16.41 -0.33
N GLY A 119 -7.23 -16.68 -0.89
CA GLY A 119 -6.02 -15.87 -0.72
C GLY A 119 -6.03 -14.57 -1.52
N ASP A 120 -6.87 -14.46 -2.55
CA ASP A 120 -6.98 -13.26 -3.37
C ASP A 120 -7.69 -12.10 -2.64
N PHE A 121 -8.60 -12.42 -1.70
CA PHE A 121 -9.52 -11.44 -1.13
C PHE A 121 -9.06 -10.85 0.19
N ILE A 122 -8.46 -11.67 1.07
CA ILE A 122 -7.94 -11.20 2.36
C ILE A 122 -6.56 -11.81 2.56
N PRO A 123 -5.52 -11.00 2.83
CA PRO A 123 -4.18 -11.52 3.07
C PRO A 123 -4.18 -12.25 4.42
N TRP A 124 -4.51 -13.54 4.42
CA TRP A 124 -4.68 -14.37 5.61
C TRP A 124 -3.44 -14.36 6.52
N TRP A 125 -2.26 -14.19 5.92
CA TRP A 125 -1.02 -14.04 6.69
C TRP A 125 -1.01 -12.75 7.51
N SER A 126 -1.59 -11.63 7.01
CA SER A 126 -1.73 -10.38 7.78
C SER A 126 -2.67 -10.59 8.95
N LEU A 127 -3.79 -11.30 8.71
CA LEU A 127 -4.73 -11.64 9.77
C LEU A 127 -4.09 -12.52 10.84
N LEU A 128 -3.30 -13.52 10.45
CA LEU A 128 -2.58 -14.37 11.38
C LEU A 128 -1.64 -13.53 12.27
N VAL A 129 -0.85 -12.65 11.65
CA VAL A 129 0.10 -11.79 12.37
C VAL A 129 -0.62 -10.84 13.31
N LEU A 130 -1.66 -10.16 12.83
CA LEU A 130 -2.41 -9.21 13.64
C LEU A 130 -3.21 -9.91 14.73
N GLY A 131 -3.69 -11.13 14.49
CA GLY A 131 -4.29 -12.00 15.51
C GLY A 131 -3.29 -12.39 16.60
N MET A 132 -2.06 -12.72 16.23
CA MET A 132 -0.97 -12.94 17.19
C MET A 132 -0.64 -11.66 17.98
N ILE A 133 -0.56 -10.50 17.35
CA ILE A 133 -0.30 -9.22 18.05
C ILE A 133 -1.48 -8.86 18.95
N ALA A 134 -2.72 -9.09 18.52
CA ALA A 134 -3.90 -8.85 19.33
C ALA A 134 -3.89 -9.70 20.62
N THR A 135 -3.49 -10.96 20.50
CA THR A 135 -3.53 -11.94 21.61
C THR A 135 -2.29 -11.89 22.50
N LEU A 136 -1.10 -11.78 21.92
CA LEU A 136 0.19 -11.91 22.61
C LEU A 136 0.96 -10.60 22.73
N GLY A 137 0.58 -9.57 21.97
CA GLY A 137 1.28 -8.28 21.96
C GLY A 137 1.05 -7.44 23.21
N SER A 138 1.98 -6.52 23.49
CA SER A 138 1.78 -5.48 24.50
C SER A 138 0.72 -4.45 24.05
N SER A 139 0.28 -3.56 24.95
CA SER A 139 -0.57 -2.42 24.58
C SER A 139 0.04 -1.59 23.45
N ASP A 140 1.34 -1.37 23.54
CA ASP A 140 2.08 -0.48 22.64
C ASP A 140 2.21 -1.15 21.26
N MET A 141 2.54 -2.44 21.22
CA MET A 141 2.54 -3.21 19.97
C MET A 141 1.17 -3.23 19.29
N ARG A 142 0.09 -3.35 20.07
CA ARG A 142 -1.27 -3.29 19.52
C ARG A 142 -1.59 -1.92 18.93
N ALA A 143 -1.19 -0.84 19.60
CA ALA A 143 -1.35 0.52 19.10
C ALA A 143 -0.52 0.76 17.82
N GLU A 144 0.74 0.34 17.81
CA GLU A 144 1.65 0.44 16.67
C GLU A 144 1.19 -0.39 15.47
N ALA A 145 0.57 -1.55 15.71
CA ALA A 145 -0.07 -2.37 14.68
C ALA A 145 -1.42 -1.79 14.20
N GLY A 146 -1.90 -0.69 14.79
CA GLY A 146 -3.18 -0.07 14.43
C GLY A 146 -4.41 -0.85 14.92
N LEU A 147 -4.28 -1.68 15.95
CA LEU A 147 -5.41 -2.38 16.57
C LEU A 147 -6.22 -1.47 17.52
N THR A 148 -5.89 -0.18 17.56
CA THR A 148 -6.63 0.86 18.25
C THR A 148 -7.52 1.63 17.28
N LEU A 149 -8.69 2.06 17.76
CA LEU A 149 -9.56 2.95 16.98
C LEU A 149 -8.92 4.33 16.78
N GLY A 150 -8.20 4.81 17.80
CA GLY A 150 -7.63 6.15 17.82
C GLY A 150 -8.67 7.22 18.14
N ARG A 151 -8.25 8.48 18.04
CA ARG A 151 -9.09 9.66 18.26
C ARG A 151 -10.02 9.87 17.07
N MET A 152 -11.31 10.04 17.37
CA MET A 152 -12.37 10.29 16.37
C MET A 152 -13.06 11.64 16.61
N ASP A 153 -12.38 12.58 17.26
CA ASP A 153 -12.92 13.88 17.66
C ASP A 153 -12.04 15.05 17.19
N GLY A 154 -12.55 16.28 17.39
CA GLY A 154 -11.82 17.53 17.19
C GLY A 154 -11.16 17.66 15.82
N ALA A 155 -9.87 18.03 15.82
CA ALA A 155 -9.12 18.34 14.61
C ALA A 155 -8.92 17.12 13.67
N PRO A 156 -8.57 15.90 14.14
CA PRO A 156 -8.52 14.71 13.27
C PRO A 156 -9.84 14.39 12.55
N LEU A 157 -10.99 14.53 13.23
CA LEU A 157 -12.30 14.31 12.62
C LEU A 157 -12.60 15.37 11.55
N LEU A 158 -12.41 16.64 11.88
CA LEU A 158 -12.61 17.75 10.93
C LEU A 158 -11.70 17.59 9.71
N TRP A 159 -10.44 17.23 9.92
CA TRP A 159 -9.49 16.99 8.85
C TRP A 159 -9.89 15.82 7.96
N SER A 160 -10.37 14.72 8.55
CA SER A 160 -10.90 13.59 7.79
C SER A 160 -12.09 14.00 6.92
N ALA A 161 -13.00 14.82 7.45
CA ALA A 161 -14.15 15.33 6.70
C ALA A 161 -13.73 16.24 5.52
N ILE A 162 -12.76 17.13 5.75
CA ILE A 162 -12.18 17.98 4.69
C ILE A 162 -11.50 17.11 3.63
N CYS A 163 -10.71 16.12 4.06
CA CYS A 163 -10.02 15.21 3.16
C CYS A 163 -11.00 14.41 2.30
N ALA A 164 -12.09 13.90 2.89
CA ALA A 164 -13.15 13.19 2.17
C ALA A 164 -13.79 14.06 1.07
N ALA A 165 -14.08 15.32 1.38
CA ALA A 165 -14.65 16.25 0.40
C ALA A 165 -13.66 16.54 -0.74
N ILE A 166 -12.41 16.85 -0.41
CA ILE A 166 -11.36 17.17 -1.40
C ILE A 166 -11.06 15.94 -2.27
N SER A 167 -10.93 14.76 -1.68
CA SER A 167 -10.63 13.52 -2.41
C SER A 167 -11.77 13.15 -3.36
N THR A 168 -13.03 13.30 -2.95
CA THR A 168 -14.18 13.10 -3.85
C THR A 168 -14.13 14.07 -5.02
N VAL A 169 -13.93 15.37 -4.78
CA VAL A 169 -13.85 16.36 -5.87
C VAL A 169 -12.68 16.06 -6.80
N ALA A 170 -11.51 15.71 -6.26
CA ALA A 170 -10.34 15.35 -7.03
C ALA A 170 -10.56 14.09 -7.89
N LEU A 171 -11.17 13.04 -7.32
CA LEU A 171 -11.48 11.79 -8.03
C LEU A 171 -12.53 12.00 -9.13
N VAL A 172 -13.60 12.76 -8.84
CA VAL A 172 -14.64 13.09 -9.83
C VAL A 172 -14.05 13.95 -10.95
N GLY A 173 -13.26 14.97 -10.61
CA GLY A 173 -12.58 15.83 -11.57
C GLY A 173 -11.59 15.05 -12.44
N TRP A 174 -10.76 14.20 -11.84
CA TRP A 174 -9.87 13.31 -12.57
C TRP A 174 -10.65 12.37 -13.50
N SER A 175 -11.71 11.74 -13.01
CA SER A 175 -12.56 10.83 -13.77
C SER A 175 -13.21 11.50 -14.98
N LYS A 176 -13.89 12.64 -14.77
CA LYS A 176 -14.71 13.27 -15.81
C LYS A 176 -13.93 14.21 -16.73
N ILE A 177 -12.96 14.95 -16.20
CA ILE A 177 -12.22 15.95 -16.96
C ILE A 177 -10.94 15.34 -17.53
N TRP A 178 -10.13 14.69 -16.69
CA TRP A 178 -8.80 14.23 -17.08
C TRP A 178 -8.85 12.97 -17.95
N VAL A 179 -9.48 11.90 -17.46
CA VAL A 179 -9.57 10.61 -18.19
C VAL A 179 -10.87 10.44 -18.97
N ARG A 180 -11.80 11.39 -18.88
CA ARG A 180 -13.07 11.41 -19.63
C ARG A 180 -13.87 10.11 -19.53
N GLY A 181 -13.88 9.50 -18.34
CA GLY A 181 -14.56 8.24 -18.09
C GLY A 181 -13.86 7.00 -18.66
N ASN A 182 -12.59 7.11 -19.07
CA ASN A 182 -11.79 5.95 -19.43
C ASN A 182 -10.78 5.62 -18.33
N HIS A 183 -11.20 4.81 -17.35
CA HIS A 183 -10.31 4.40 -16.26
C HIS A 183 -9.38 3.24 -16.64
N GLY A 184 -9.47 2.73 -17.88
CA GLY A 184 -8.63 1.65 -18.40
C GLY A 184 -9.07 0.24 -17.97
N PRO A 185 -8.19 -0.77 -18.06
CA PRO A 185 -8.53 -2.18 -17.85
C PRO A 185 -9.13 -2.50 -16.46
N ILE A 186 -8.77 -1.72 -15.44
CA ILE A 186 -9.34 -1.88 -14.11
C ILE A 186 -10.85 -1.58 -14.10
N GLN A 187 -11.32 -0.67 -14.96
CA GLN A 187 -12.74 -0.41 -15.15
C GLN A 187 -13.43 -1.65 -15.71
N ASP A 188 -12.85 -2.26 -16.73
CA ASP A 188 -13.42 -3.43 -17.40
C ASP A 188 -13.42 -4.66 -16.48
N ALA A 189 -12.42 -4.77 -15.59
CA ALA A 189 -12.36 -5.81 -14.57
C ALA A 189 -13.38 -5.61 -13.44
N LEU A 190 -13.59 -4.36 -13.00
CA LEU A 190 -14.48 -4.05 -11.88
C LEU A 190 -15.94 -3.92 -12.30
N ALA A 191 -16.23 -3.36 -13.47
CA ALA A 191 -17.59 -3.05 -13.92
C ALA A 191 -18.59 -4.23 -13.83
N PRO A 192 -18.23 -5.47 -14.21
CA PRO A 192 -19.14 -6.62 -14.08
C PRO A 192 -19.55 -6.93 -12.64
N LEU A 193 -18.74 -6.51 -11.66
CA LEU A 193 -19.00 -6.69 -10.23
C LEU A 193 -19.82 -5.53 -9.64
N MET A 194 -20.00 -4.44 -10.38
CA MET A 194 -20.60 -3.21 -9.87
C MET A 194 -22.12 -3.20 -10.03
N SER A 195 -22.79 -2.97 -8.91
CA SER A 195 -24.21 -2.66 -8.81
C SER A 195 -24.40 -1.71 -7.62
N PRO A 196 -25.53 -0.97 -7.52
CA PRO A 196 -25.78 -0.12 -6.36
C PRO A 196 -25.64 -0.87 -5.02
N ALA A 197 -26.00 -2.15 -4.99
CA ALA A 197 -25.91 -3.00 -3.80
C ALA A 197 -24.48 -3.49 -3.49
N SER A 198 -23.61 -3.64 -4.49
CA SER A 198 -22.24 -4.15 -4.30
C SER A 198 -21.20 -3.07 -4.02
N VAL A 199 -21.48 -1.79 -4.33
CA VAL A 199 -20.55 -0.66 -4.11
C VAL A 199 -20.02 -0.61 -2.68
N LEU A 200 -20.90 -0.57 -1.68
CA LEU A 200 -20.47 -0.41 -0.28
C LEU A 200 -19.75 -1.66 0.26
N PRO A 201 -20.28 -2.90 0.10
CA PRO A 201 -19.57 -4.10 0.55
C PRO A 201 -18.18 -4.25 -0.08
N LEU A 202 -18.05 -4.03 -1.39
CA LEU A 202 -16.76 -4.12 -2.05
C LEU A 202 -15.80 -3.03 -1.56
N ALA A 203 -16.28 -1.81 -1.30
CA ALA A 203 -15.45 -0.73 -0.77
C ALA A 203 -14.93 -1.03 0.64
N VAL A 204 -15.79 -1.60 1.49
CA VAL A 204 -15.41 -2.04 2.84
C VAL A 204 -14.33 -3.12 2.78
N VAL A 205 -14.50 -4.13 1.92
CA VAL A 205 -13.54 -5.23 1.83
C VAL A 205 -12.21 -4.79 1.20
N ASN A 206 -12.27 -3.95 0.15
CA ASN A 206 -11.06 -3.42 -0.47
C ASN A 206 -10.26 -2.56 0.51
N ALA A 207 -10.92 -1.57 1.14
CA ALA A 207 -10.31 -0.76 2.18
C ALA A 207 -9.75 -1.62 3.32
N PHE A 208 -10.47 -2.65 3.76
CA PHE A 208 -9.98 -3.52 4.83
C PHE A 208 -8.69 -4.23 4.43
N ARG A 209 -8.68 -4.86 3.25
CA ARG A 209 -7.51 -5.54 2.71
C ARG A 209 -6.31 -4.61 2.61
N GLU A 210 -6.49 -3.44 2.02
CA GLU A 210 -5.40 -2.49 1.81
C GLU A 210 -4.91 -1.90 3.13
N GLU A 211 -5.80 -1.47 4.02
CA GLU A 211 -5.43 -0.89 5.32
C GLU A 211 -4.71 -1.90 6.23
N LEU A 212 -5.15 -3.16 6.21
CA LEU A 212 -4.52 -4.27 6.93
C LEU A 212 -3.07 -4.46 6.47
N GLN A 213 -2.82 -4.40 5.17
CA GLN A 213 -1.50 -4.67 4.60
C GLN A 213 -0.57 -3.44 4.64
N PHE A 214 -1.08 -2.28 4.24
CA PHE A 214 -0.26 -1.08 4.08
C PHE A 214 -0.07 -0.34 5.41
N ARG A 215 -1.13 -0.04 6.13
CA ARG A 215 -1.00 0.79 7.33
C ARG A 215 -0.76 -0.02 8.60
N MET A 216 -1.50 -1.09 8.81
CA MET A 216 -1.34 -1.91 10.01
C MET A 216 -0.03 -2.72 9.99
N MET A 217 0.25 -3.39 8.88
CA MET A 217 1.47 -4.18 8.74
C MET A 217 2.66 -3.31 8.35
N PHE A 218 2.71 -2.80 7.12
CA PHE A 218 3.89 -2.12 6.57
C PHE A 218 4.29 -0.86 7.33
N LEU A 219 3.39 0.13 7.43
CA LEU A 219 3.69 1.35 8.18
C LEU A 219 3.81 1.07 9.67
N GLY A 220 2.96 0.21 10.25
CA GLY A 220 3.04 -0.20 11.65
C GLY A 220 4.40 -0.80 12.02
N ALA A 221 4.94 -1.69 11.19
CA ALA A 221 6.28 -2.26 11.40
C ALA A 221 7.39 -1.23 11.47
N VAL A 222 7.29 -0.18 10.66
CA VAL A 222 8.31 0.87 10.64
C VAL A 222 8.12 1.87 11.77
N LEU A 223 6.88 2.07 12.22
CA LEU A 223 6.61 2.86 13.42
C LEU A 223 6.83 2.08 14.72
N ALA A 224 7.00 0.76 14.67
CA ALA A 224 7.15 -0.04 15.88
C ALA A 224 8.45 0.29 16.65
N GLY A 225 8.35 0.43 17.98
CA GLY A 225 9.48 0.73 18.86
C GLY A 225 10.04 2.15 18.71
N ASP A 226 11.33 2.31 19.03
CA ASP A 226 12.01 3.61 19.18
C ASP A 226 12.08 4.47 17.91
N ALA A 227 11.64 3.96 16.75
CA ALA A 227 11.65 4.67 15.47
C ALA A 227 10.68 5.86 15.44
N THR A 228 9.61 5.83 16.24
CA THR A 228 8.63 6.94 16.37
C THR A 228 9.21 8.19 17.03
N ASP A 229 10.26 8.06 17.83
CA ASP A 229 10.88 9.20 18.50
C ASP A 229 11.71 10.09 17.57
N SER A 230 12.03 9.62 16.35
CA SER A 230 12.77 10.38 15.35
C SER A 230 11.84 10.92 14.26
N LYS A 231 11.54 12.22 14.34
CA LYS A 231 10.75 12.93 13.31
C LYS A 231 11.28 12.72 11.90
N LEU A 232 12.61 12.67 11.73
CA LEU A 232 13.23 12.43 10.42
C LEU A 232 12.92 11.03 9.90
N LEU A 233 13.08 10.00 10.73
CA LEU A 233 12.78 8.62 10.34
C LEU A 233 11.30 8.44 10.06
N THR A 234 10.42 8.97 10.91
CA THR A 234 8.97 8.95 10.65
C THR A 234 8.64 9.58 9.31
N THR A 235 9.22 10.74 8.99
CA THR A 235 8.98 11.44 7.71
C THR A 235 9.44 10.61 6.51
N ILE A 236 10.64 10.03 6.58
CA ILE A 236 11.19 9.16 5.52
C ILE A 236 10.28 7.94 5.32
N SER A 237 9.86 7.31 6.42
CA SER A 237 9.02 6.12 6.39
C SER A 237 7.65 6.39 5.76
N VAL A 238 7.01 7.51 6.13
CA VAL A 238 5.75 7.96 5.51
C VAL A 238 5.95 8.20 4.01
N ALA A 239 7.03 8.89 3.61
CA ALA A 239 7.31 9.16 2.20
C ALA A 239 7.54 7.88 1.38
N LEU A 240 8.31 6.92 1.92
CA LEU A 240 8.59 5.64 1.28
C LEU A 240 7.33 4.78 1.16
N HIS A 241 6.58 4.66 2.26
CA HIS A 241 5.33 3.90 2.30
C HIS A 241 4.31 4.47 1.30
N SER A 242 4.08 5.78 1.34
CA SER A 242 3.16 6.45 0.42
C SER A 242 3.58 6.33 -1.05
N THR A 243 4.89 6.40 -1.33
CA THR A 243 5.43 6.20 -2.68
C THR A 243 5.21 4.77 -3.17
N PHE A 244 5.44 3.77 -2.31
CA PHE A 244 5.22 2.36 -2.65
C PHE A 244 3.74 2.10 -2.97
N PHE A 245 2.83 2.58 -2.12
CA PHE A 245 1.39 2.44 -2.34
C PHE A 245 0.92 3.13 -3.64
N ALA A 246 1.43 4.33 -3.92
CA ALA A 246 1.14 5.05 -5.16
C ALA A 246 1.69 4.34 -6.40
N LEU A 247 2.83 3.67 -6.28
CA LEU A 247 3.43 2.95 -7.40
C LEU A 247 2.62 1.72 -7.80
N LEU A 248 2.06 0.99 -6.83
CA LEU A 248 1.13 -0.12 -7.11
C LEU A 248 -0.06 0.37 -7.95
N HIS A 249 -0.56 1.56 -7.62
CA HIS A 249 -1.64 2.22 -8.35
C HIS A 249 -1.22 2.68 -9.74
N TYR A 250 -0.02 3.27 -9.88
CA TYR A 250 0.55 3.60 -11.18
C TYR A 250 0.56 2.40 -12.13
N LEU A 251 0.96 1.23 -11.62
CA LEU A 251 1.18 0.01 -12.39
C LEU A 251 -0.11 -0.71 -12.78
N GLY A 252 -1.17 -0.63 -11.98
CA GLY A 252 -2.44 -1.28 -12.32
C GLY A 252 -3.58 -1.12 -11.33
N GLY A 253 -3.47 -0.22 -10.36
CA GLY A 253 -4.59 0.13 -9.48
C GLY A 253 -5.46 1.26 -10.05
N PHE A 254 -6.36 1.77 -9.23
CA PHE A 254 -7.21 2.91 -9.56
C PHE A 254 -6.98 4.03 -8.52
N PRO A 255 -6.69 5.28 -8.92
CA PRO A 255 -6.42 5.77 -10.27
C PRO A 255 -5.07 5.31 -10.86
N ARG A 256 -5.01 5.05 -12.17
CA ARG A 256 -3.79 4.55 -12.85
C ARG A 256 -2.95 5.62 -13.54
N GLY A 257 -1.71 5.25 -13.90
CA GLY A 257 -0.79 6.10 -14.66
C GLY A 257 -0.26 7.28 -13.84
N LEU A 258 0.43 8.23 -14.50
CA LEU A 258 1.16 9.29 -13.78
C LEU A 258 0.24 10.22 -12.97
N SER A 259 -0.89 10.64 -13.53
CA SER A 259 -1.85 11.48 -12.77
C SER A 259 -2.47 10.71 -11.62
N GLY A 260 -2.72 9.41 -11.79
CA GLY A 260 -3.19 8.56 -10.71
C GLY A 260 -2.15 8.36 -9.60
N PHE A 261 -0.88 8.14 -9.96
CA PHE A 261 0.23 8.09 -9.03
C PHE A 261 0.29 9.34 -8.15
N VAL A 262 0.20 10.53 -8.73
CA VAL A 262 0.26 11.79 -7.97
C VAL A 262 -0.93 11.91 -7.02
N LEU A 263 -2.15 11.58 -7.47
CA LEU A 263 -3.34 11.58 -6.61
C LEU A 263 -3.20 10.61 -5.44
N VAL A 264 -2.79 9.37 -5.71
CA VAL A 264 -2.64 8.33 -4.69
C VAL A 264 -1.47 8.64 -3.76
N LEU A 265 -0.38 9.23 -4.23
CA LEU A 265 0.74 9.65 -3.39
C LEU A 265 0.27 10.67 -2.35
N ILE A 266 -0.41 11.73 -2.81
CA ILE A 266 -0.93 12.78 -1.92
C ILE A 266 -1.95 12.19 -0.94
N TRP A 267 -2.88 11.37 -1.45
CA TRP A 267 -3.87 10.67 -0.63
C TRP A 267 -3.22 9.79 0.44
N SER A 268 -2.23 8.99 0.06
CA SER A 268 -1.55 8.07 0.97
C SER A 268 -0.80 8.82 2.08
N LEU A 269 -0.16 9.95 1.73
CA LEU A 269 0.49 10.82 2.71
C LEU A 269 -0.52 11.35 3.73
N PHE A 270 -1.70 11.79 3.29
CA PHE A 270 -2.75 12.26 4.20
C PHE A 270 -3.21 11.15 5.16
N LEU A 271 -3.44 9.95 4.66
CA LEU A 271 -3.88 8.82 5.49
C LEU A 271 -2.79 8.37 6.47
N ASP A 272 -1.52 8.36 6.06
CA ASP A 272 -0.40 8.01 6.93
C ASP A 272 -0.23 9.05 8.06
N ILE A 273 -0.32 10.34 7.73
CA ILE A 273 -0.31 11.43 8.71
C ILE A 273 -1.52 11.32 9.64
N LEU A 274 -2.71 11.06 9.09
CA LEU A 274 -3.94 10.92 9.87
C LEU A 274 -3.83 9.76 10.85
N ARG A 275 -3.27 8.61 10.44
CA ARG A 275 -3.00 7.46 11.32
C ARG A 275 -2.11 7.85 12.50
N ILE A 276 -1.00 8.52 12.23
CA ILE A 276 -0.05 8.96 13.27
C ILE A 276 -0.72 9.97 14.21
N TRP A 277 -1.51 10.89 13.65
CA TRP A 277 -2.13 11.96 14.42
C TRP A 277 -3.35 11.51 15.25
N SER A 278 -4.15 10.59 14.73
CA SER A 278 -5.28 10.00 15.45
C SER A 278 -4.83 8.93 16.45
N GLY A 279 -3.66 8.30 16.22
CA GLY A 279 -3.19 7.17 17.03
C GLY A 279 -4.02 5.89 16.82
N GLY A 280 -4.68 5.75 15.67
CA GLY A 280 -5.47 4.56 15.35
C GLY A 280 -6.04 4.53 13.95
N MET A 281 -6.79 3.47 13.66
CA MET A 281 -7.21 3.13 12.29
C MET A 281 -8.63 3.54 11.93
N ALA A 282 -9.47 3.96 12.87
CA ALA A 282 -10.90 4.15 12.60
C ALA A 282 -11.16 5.24 11.54
N LEU A 283 -10.60 6.44 11.73
CA LEU A 283 -10.75 7.53 10.76
C LEU A 283 -10.11 7.21 9.41
N VAL A 284 -8.95 6.53 9.44
CA VAL A 284 -8.21 6.13 8.23
C VAL A 284 -9.03 5.15 7.41
N PHE A 285 -9.58 4.12 8.06
CA PHE A 285 -10.42 3.11 7.43
C PHE A 285 -11.70 3.72 6.85
N LEU A 286 -12.42 4.54 7.63
CA LEU A 286 -13.64 5.20 7.15
C LEU A 286 -13.37 6.10 5.95
N LEU A 287 -12.26 6.84 5.97
CA LEU A 287 -11.85 7.72 4.88
C LEU A 287 -11.44 6.93 3.63
N HIS A 288 -10.81 5.76 3.78
CA HIS A 288 -10.54 4.84 2.67
C HIS A 288 -11.85 4.29 2.08
N VAL A 289 -12.74 3.72 2.90
CA VAL A 289 -14.05 3.23 2.45
C VAL A 289 -14.80 4.30 1.65
N GLN A 290 -14.75 5.54 2.12
CA GLN A 290 -15.38 6.68 1.43
C GLN A 290 -14.76 6.94 0.03
N ALA A 291 -13.43 6.90 -0.10
CA ALA A 291 -12.76 7.04 -1.38
C ALA A 291 -13.13 5.89 -2.33
N ASP A 292 -13.17 4.66 -1.85
CA ASP A 292 -13.54 3.47 -2.63
C ASP A 292 -14.99 3.50 -3.09
N VAL A 293 -15.92 3.94 -2.23
CA VAL A 293 -17.31 4.20 -2.64
C VAL A 293 -17.37 5.19 -3.79
N THR A 294 -16.58 6.28 -3.73
CA THR A 294 -16.50 7.26 -4.82
C THR A 294 -15.98 6.61 -6.10
N ILE A 295 -14.90 5.83 -6.02
CA ILE A 295 -14.29 5.12 -7.16
C ILE A 295 -15.28 4.16 -7.80
N PHE A 296 -15.93 3.30 -7.00
CA PHE A 296 -16.86 2.29 -7.50
C PHE A 296 -18.13 2.89 -8.08
N LEU A 297 -18.63 4.00 -7.52
CA LEU A 297 -19.70 4.77 -8.16
C LEU A 297 -19.26 5.34 -9.51
N LEU A 298 -18.04 5.87 -9.63
CA LEU A 298 -17.52 6.37 -10.90
C LEU A 298 -17.41 5.27 -11.96
N VAL A 299 -16.94 4.08 -11.58
CA VAL A 299 -16.90 2.90 -12.46
C VAL A 299 -18.31 2.51 -12.91
N LEU A 300 -19.25 2.36 -11.97
CA LEU A 300 -20.64 1.97 -12.25
C LEU A 300 -21.35 2.96 -13.19
N LEU A 301 -21.25 4.26 -12.90
CA LEU A 301 -21.90 5.30 -13.71
C LEU A 301 -21.34 5.36 -15.11
N GLU A 302 -20.03 5.15 -15.24
CA GLU A 302 -19.34 5.25 -16.51
C GLU A 302 -19.55 4.02 -17.39
N ASP A 303 -19.61 2.82 -16.80
CA ASP A 303 -20.00 1.59 -17.49
C ASP A 303 -21.42 1.69 -18.06
N ARG A 304 -22.39 2.13 -17.25
CA ARG A 304 -23.78 2.37 -17.71
C ARG A 304 -23.85 3.38 -18.86
N ARG A 305 -23.06 4.46 -18.80
CA ARG A 305 -23.00 5.44 -19.87
C ARG A 305 -22.51 4.81 -21.19
N ARG A 306 -21.48 3.97 -21.14
CA ARG A 306 -20.94 3.26 -22.31
C ARG A 306 -21.98 2.30 -22.90
N GLN A 307 -22.66 1.54 -22.05
CA GLN A 307 -23.72 0.62 -22.48
C GLN A 307 -24.85 1.36 -23.20
N HIS A 308 -25.26 2.53 -22.70
CA HIS A 308 -26.30 3.33 -23.34
C HIS A 308 -25.87 3.85 -24.73
N LEU A 309 -24.64 4.36 -24.86
CA LEU A 309 -24.11 4.82 -26.14
C LEU A 309 -24.05 3.69 -27.19
N ASN A 310 -23.65 2.49 -26.77
CA ASN A 310 -23.58 1.33 -27.66
C ASN A 310 -24.98 0.81 -28.10
N GLN A 311 -26.07 1.22 -27.44
CA GLN A 311 -27.44 0.86 -27.83
C GLN A 311 -28.05 1.85 -28.83
N THR A 312 -27.47 3.05 -28.95
CA THR A 312 -27.98 4.12 -29.83
C THR A 312 -27.26 4.20 -31.18
N ASP A 313 -26.14 3.50 -31.31
CA ASP A 313 -25.36 3.36 -32.55
C ASP A 313 -25.80 2.12 -33.36
#